data_AF-A0A954BUI5-F1
#
_entry.id   AF-A0A954BUI5-F1
#
_cell.length_a   1.000
_cell.length_b   1.000
_cell.length_c   1.000
_cell.angle_alpha   90.00
_cell.angle_beta   90.00
_cell.angle_gamma   90.00
#
_symmetry.space_group_name_H-M   'P 1'
#
loop_
_entity.id
_entity.type
_entity.pdbx_description
1 polymer ?
#
loop_
_entity_poly.entity_id
_entity_poly.type
_entity_poly.pdbx_seq_one_letter_code
_entity_poly.pdbx_strand_id
1 'polypeptide(L)'
;DVDIVNTHATSTPSGDQMEAAAVNAVFGDFDGVHVNNTKSYIGHAMGAAGALELAGNLPSFEDGVVHPTINVDELDPECAVRGLVINEPKQAGEIKTIMNMSFGMLGINSALIVKKYQE
;
A
#
# COMPACT_ATOMS: atom_id res chain seq x y z
N ASP A 1 -5.38 -8.73 11.04
CA ASP A 1 -6.50 -7.76 11.06
C ASP A 1 -6.46 -6.75 9.93
N VAL A 2 -5.29 -6.35 9.43
CA VAL A 2 -5.17 -5.54 8.20
C VAL A 2 -5.10 -6.48 6.99
N ASP A 3 -5.90 -6.21 5.96
CA ASP A 3 -5.93 -7.00 4.73
C ASP A 3 -5.11 -6.34 3.61
N ILE A 4 -5.17 -5.01 3.51
CA ILE A 4 -4.40 -4.21 2.54
C ILE A 4 -3.54 -3.18 3.27
N VAL A 5 -2.25 -3.11 2.92
CA VAL A 5 -1.34 -2.03 3.27
C VAL A 5 -1.01 -1.26 1.99
N ASN A 6 -1.59 -0.07 1.84
CA ASN A 6 -1.14 0.88 0.82
C ASN A 6 0.07 1.66 1.33
N THR A 7 1.17 1.53 0.60
CA THR A 7 2.45 2.18 0.88
C THR A 7 2.50 3.60 0.33
N HIS A 8 3.36 4.42 0.93
CA HIS A 8 3.68 5.76 0.47
C HIS A 8 4.51 5.72 -0.82
N ALA A 9 5.54 4.88 -0.90
CA ALA A 9 6.40 4.54 -2.03
C ALA A 9 6.41 5.58 -3.16
N THR A 10 7.28 6.58 -3.00
CA THR A 10 7.40 7.72 -3.92
C THR A 10 8.31 7.45 -5.09
N SER A 11 8.75 6.19 -5.27
CA SER A 11 9.78 5.83 -6.24
C SER A 11 11.13 6.48 -5.93
N THR A 12 11.39 6.77 -4.65
CA THR A 12 12.69 7.30 -4.21
C THR A 12 13.52 6.17 -3.63
N PRO A 13 14.78 5.97 -4.06
CA PRO A 13 15.55 4.80 -3.64
C PRO A 13 15.60 4.62 -2.12
N SER A 14 16.03 5.65 -1.38
CA SER A 14 16.11 5.57 0.08
C SER A 14 14.75 5.49 0.77
N GLY A 15 13.71 6.14 0.22
CA GLY A 15 12.40 6.19 0.84
C GLY A 15 11.70 4.84 0.76
N ASP A 16 11.69 4.25 -0.43
CA ASP A 16 11.02 2.99 -0.71
C ASP A 16 11.71 1.82 0.00
N GLN A 17 13.05 1.82 0.08
CA GLN A 17 13.81 0.82 0.85
C GLN A 17 13.51 0.88 2.36
N MET A 18 13.50 2.08 2.93
CA MET A 18 13.20 2.28 4.36
C MET A 18 11.75 1.91 4.68
N GLU A 19 10.83 2.24 3.80
CA GLU A 19 9.43 1.86 3.95
C GLU A 19 9.24 0.34 3.83
N ALA A 20 9.87 -0.30 2.84
CA ALA A 20 9.82 -1.75 2.69
C ALA A 20 10.36 -2.47 3.93
N ALA A 21 11.48 -2.00 4.49
CA ALA A 21 12.02 -2.52 5.75
C ALA A 21 11.02 -2.36 6.91
N ALA A 22 10.37 -1.20 7.03
CA ALA A 22 9.36 -0.96 8.06
C ALA A 22 8.12 -1.85 7.89
N VAL A 23 7.63 -2.02 6.66
CA VAL A 23 6.49 -2.90 6.36
C VAL A 23 6.84 -4.35 6.66
N ASN A 24 8.01 -4.84 6.26
CA ASN A 24 8.45 -6.20 6.56
C ASN A 24 8.63 -6.44 8.07
N ALA A 25 9.12 -5.45 8.83
CA ALA A 25 9.26 -5.56 10.27
C ALA A 25 7.91 -5.70 11.00
N VAL A 26 6.82 -5.17 10.44
CA VAL A 26 5.48 -5.23 11.04
C VAL A 26 4.63 -6.36 10.46
N PHE A 27 4.70 -6.60 9.15
CA PHE A 27 3.81 -7.48 8.40
C PHE A 27 4.50 -8.69 7.75
N GLY A 28 5.83 -8.79 7.79
CA GLY A 28 6.59 -9.80 7.05
C GLY A 28 6.29 -11.25 7.44
N ASP A 29 5.85 -11.48 8.67
CA ASP A 29 5.47 -12.81 9.17
C ASP A 29 3.96 -13.11 9.06
N PHE A 30 3.17 -12.16 8.56
CA PHE A 30 1.72 -12.30 8.46
C PHE A 30 1.30 -12.78 7.08
N ASP A 31 0.65 -13.95 7.04
CA ASP A 31 0.00 -14.44 5.84
C ASP A 31 -1.31 -13.69 5.57
N GLY A 32 -1.62 -13.51 4.29
CA GLY A 32 -2.88 -12.90 3.85
C GLY A 32 -2.89 -11.37 3.81
N VAL A 33 -1.79 -10.70 4.16
CA VAL A 33 -1.64 -9.24 3.95
C VAL A 33 -1.24 -8.98 2.49
N HIS A 34 -1.91 -8.01 1.86
CA HIS A 34 -1.58 -7.54 0.53
C HIS A 34 -1.00 -6.14 0.59
N VAL A 35 0.06 -5.89 -0.17
CA VAL A 35 0.76 -4.61 -0.19
C VAL A 35 0.66 -4.02 -1.59
N ASN A 36 0.30 -2.75 -1.70
CA ASN A 36 0.23 -2.03 -2.97
C ASN A 36 0.70 -0.58 -2.85
N ASN A 37 0.78 0.11 -3.99
CA ASN A 37 1.14 1.51 -4.09
C ASN A 37 0.31 2.23 -5.15
N THR A 38 -0.62 3.09 -4.72
CA THR A 38 -1.48 3.86 -5.62
C THR A 38 -0.71 4.89 -6.46
N LYS A 39 0.43 5.43 -5.98
CA LYS A 39 1.22 6.43 -6.72
C LYS A 39 1.78 5.91 -8.03
N SER A 40 1.91 4.58 -8.18
CA SER A 40 2.30 3.97 -9.46
C SER A 40 1.32 4.32 -10.60
N TYR A 41 0.05 4.62 -10.29
CA TYR A 41 -0.95 5.09 -11.24
C TYR A 41 -1.04 6.60 -11.34
N ILE A 42 -1.14 7.27 -10.20
CA ILE A 42 -1.58 8.68 -10.13
C ILE A 42 -0.41 9.66 -9.96
N GLY A 43 0.82 9.16 -9.81
CA GLY A 43 1.97 9.95 -9.41
C GLY A 43 1.87 10.48 -7.97
N HIS A 44 2.77 11.40 -7.60
CA HIS A 44 2.72 11.99 -6.26
C HIS A 44 1.92 13.30 -6.25
N ALA A 45 0.66 13.21 -5.80
CA ALA A 45 -0.25 14.35 -5.68
C ALA A 45 -0.01 15.25 -4.44
N MET A 46 1.22 15.29 -3.92
CA MET A 46 1.61 16.09 -2.75
C MET A 46 0.64 15.92 -1.57
N GLY A 47 0.14 17.02 -0.99
CA GLY A 47 -0.77 16.96 0.17
C GLY A 47 -2.09 16.24 -0.07
N ALA A 48 -2.49 16.02 -1.33
CA ALA A 48 -3.69 15.24 -1.65
C ALA A 48 -3.43 13.72 -1.74
N ALA A 49 -2.16 13.30 -1.75
CA ALA A 49 -1.78 11.91 -2.02
C ALA A 49 -2.46 10.92 -1.05
N GLY A 50 -2.41 11.18 0.26
CA GLY A 50 -3.05 10.33 1.28
C GLY A 50 -4.55 10.08 1.06
N ALA A 51 -5.29 11.09 0.60
CA ALA A 51 -6.71 10.95 0.34
C ALA A 51 -6.99 10.14 -0.94
N LEU A 52 -6.21 10.37 -2.00
CA LEU A 52 -6.36 9.67 -3.28
C LEU A 52 -5.91 8.20 -3.19
N GLU A 53 -4.84 7.93 -2.44
CA GLU A 53 -4.38 6.58 -2.12
C GLU A 53 -5.46 5.76 -1.42
N LEU A 54 -6.08 6.34 -0.38
CA LEU A 54 -7.19 5.70 0.31
C LEU A 54 -8.38 5.50 -0.63
N ALA A 55 -8.78 6.54 -1.36
CA ALA A 55 -9.91 6.46 -2.29
C ALA A 55 -9.75 5.37 -3.35
N GLY A 56 -8.53 5.15 -3.85
CA GLY A 56 -8.23 4.07 -4.80
C GLY A 56 -8.37 2.66 -4.21
N ASN A 57 -8.26 2.52 -2.90
CA ASN A 57 -8.38 1.23 -2.21
C ASN A 57 -9.80 0.97 -1.66
N LEU A 58 -10.62 1.99 -1.41
CA LEU A 58 -11.98 1.80 -0.85
C LEU A 58 -12.88 0.82 -1.64
N PRO A 59 -12.86 0.78 -3.00
CA PRO A 59 -13.66 -0.18 -3.76
C PRO A 59 -13.35 -1.66 -3.43
N SER A 60 -12.15 -1.95 -2.90
CA SER A 60 -11.77 -3.30 -2.47
C SER A 60 -12.68 -3.89 -1.40
N PHE A 61 -13.38 -3.04 -0.62
CA PHE A 61 -14.40 -3.50 0.33
C PHE A 61 -15.61 -4.14 -0.35
N GLU A 62 -15.85 -3.85 -1.63
CA GLU A 62 -16.95 -4.40 -2.41
C GLU A 62 -16.49 -5.51 -3.36
N ASP A 63 -15.43 -5.26 -4.14
CA ASP A 63 -14.99 -6.18 -5.19
C ASP A 63 -13.92 -7.20 -4.74
N GLY A 64 -13.29 -6.98 -3.59
CA GLY A 64 -12.23 -7.84 -3.08
C GLY A 64 -10.94 -7.82 -3.90
N VAL A 65 -10.76 -6.79 -4.74
CA VAL A 65 -9.60 -6.64 -5.63
C VAL A 65 -8.57 -5.74 -4.96
N VAL A 66 -7.30 -6.18 -4.98
CA VAL A 66 -6.15 -5.34 -4.65
C VAL A 66 -5.53 -4.87 -5.94
N HIS A 67 -5.52 -3.54 -6.16
CA HIS A 67 -4.85 -2.96 -7.32
C HIS A 67 -3.33 -3.20 -7.22
N PRO A 68 -2.63 -3.41 -8.35
CA PRO A 68 -1.19 -3.62 -8.33
C PRO A 68 -0.40 -2.33 -8.12
N THR A 69 0.88 -2.49 -7.85
CA THR A 69 1.92 -1.51 -8.13
C THR A 69 2.38 -1.72 -9.57
N ILE A 70 2.09 -0.77 -10.46
CA ILE A 70 2.44 -0.88 -11.89
C ILE A 70 3.84 -0.32 -12.20
N ASN A 71 4.34 -0.63 -13.40
CA ASN A 71 5.64 -0.18 -13.92
C ASN A 71 6.85 -0.74 -13.16
N VAL A 72 6.75 -1.96 -12.63
CA VAL A 72 7.87 -2.65 -11.97
C VAL A 72 8.40 -3.74 -12.88
N ASP A 73 9.49 -3.46 -13.58
CA ASP A 73 10.16 -4.45 -14.46
C ASP A 73 11.12 -5.35 -13.67
N GLU A 74 11.96 -4.73 -12.84
CA GLU A 74 12.92 -5.39 -11.96
C GLU A 74 12.77 -4.82 -10.55
N LEU A 75 12.24 -5.63 -9.63
CA LEU A 75 12.05 -5.22 -8.24
C LEU A 75 13.40 -5.17 -7.53
N ASP A 76 13.72 -4.03 -6.93
CA ASP A 76 14.87 -3.90 -6.03
C ASP A 76 14.72 -4.90 -4.85
N PRO A 77 15.70 -5.80 -4.61
CA PRO A 77 15.67 -6.71 -3.48
C PRO A 77 15.48 -6.02 -2.11
N GLU A 78 15.96 -4.78 -1.94
CA GLU A 78 15.78 -4.01 -0.71
C GLU A 78 14.35 -3.48 -0.55
N CYS A 79 13.59 -3.41 -1.64
CA CYS A 79 12.17 -3.04 -1.67
C CYS A 79 11.23 -4.26 -1.67
N ALA A 80 11.78 -5.48 -1.56
CA ALA A 80 10.97 -6.69 -1.58
C ALA A 80 10.13 -6.82 -0.31
N VAL A 81 8.80 -6.74 -0.45
CA VAL A 81 7.85 -6.89 0.64
C VAL A 81 6.97 -8.13 0.42
N ARG A 82 6.76 -8.93 1.47
CA ARG A 82 5.83 -10.07 1.40
C ARG A 82 4.43 -9.57 1.05
N GLY A 83 3.81 -10.17 0.03
CA GLY A 83 2.44 -9.83 -0.37
C GLY A 83 2.33 -8.60 -1.28
N LEU A 84 3.45 -8.05 -1.76
CA LEU A 84 3.45 -6.99 -2.78
C LEU A 84 2.76 -7.45 -4.06
N VAL A 85 1.74 -6.72 -4.49
CA VAL A 85 0.98 -6.98 -5.72
C VAL A 85 1.61 -6.16 -6.85
N ILE A 86 2.15 -6.83 -7.88
CA ILE A 86 2.97 -6.19 -8.92
C ILE A 86 2.37 -6.42 -10.31
N ASN A 87 2.21 -5.33 -11.06
CA ASN A 87 1.75 -5.22 -12.45
C ASN A 87 0.34 -5.77 -12.77
N GLU A 88 -0.12 -6.80 -12.06
CA GLU A 88 -1.40 -7.46 -12.26
C GLU A 88 -2.23 -7.42 -10.96
N PRO A 89 -3.52 -7.06 -11.03
CA PRO A 89 -4.38 -7.03 -9.85
C PRO A 89 -4.56 -8.42 -9.24
N LYS A 90 -4.82 -8.44 -7.94
CA LYS A 90 -5.03 -9.69 -7.20
C LYS A 90 -6.45 -9.76 -6.63
N GLN A 91 -7.15 -10.86 -6.90
CA GLN A 91 -8.38 -11.19 -6.18
C GLN A 91 -8.01 -11.74 -4.80
N ALA A 92 -8.33 -10.99 -3.75
CA ALA A 92 -7.96 -11.29 -2.36
C ALA A 92 -9.10 -11.89 -1.53
N GLY A 93 -10.32 -11.90 -2.08
CA GLY A 93 -11.50 -12.34 -1.33
C GLY A 93 -12.09 -11.18 -0.52
N GLU A 94 -12.50 -11.45 0.71
CA GLU A 94 -13.16 -10.42 1.53
C GLU A 94 -12.14 -9.47 2.16
N ILE A 95 -12.20 -8.18 1.80
CA ILE A 95 -11.42 -7.11 2.42
C ILE A 95 -12.27 -6.42 3.48
N LYS A 96 -11.74 -6.27 4.69
CA LYS A 96 -12.38 -5.62 5.84
C LYS A 96 -11.60 -4.44 6.36
N THR A 97 -10.28 -4.44 6.24
CA THR A 97 -9.42 -3.44 6.85
C THR A 97 -8.30 -3.02 5.90
N ILE A 98 -8.18 -1.71 5.72
CA ILE A 98 -7.14 -1.09 4.88
C ILE A 98 -6.31 -0.17 5.75
N MET A 99 -5.00 -0.30 5.67
CA MET A 99 -4.03 0.64 6.21
C MET A 99 -3.47 1.48 5.07
N ASN A 100 -3.55 2.81 5.19
CA ASN A 100 -2.96 3.76 4.25
C ASN A 100 -1.81 4.50 4.91
N MET A 101 -0.62 4.41 4.34
CA MET A 101 0.57 5.15 4.79
C MET A 101 0.87 6.30 3.83
N SER A 102 1.17 7.47 4.39
CA SER A 102 1.60 8.63 3.60
C SER A 102 2.61 9.46 4.38
N PHE A 103 3.79 9.69 3.80
CA PHE A 103 4.90 10.37 4.44
C PHE A 103 5.18 11.70 3.75
N GLY A 104 5.29 12.76 4.55
CA GLY A 104 5.58 14.10 4.11
C GLY A 104 7.05 14.45 4.29
N MET A 105 7.47 15.51 3.60
CA MET A 105 8.77 16.13 3.84
C MET A 105 8.92 16.53 5.31
N LEU A 106 10.18 16.66 5.77
CA LEU A 106 10.54 17.06 7.14
C LEU A 106 10.15 16.03 8.23
N GLY A 107 9.96 14.77 7.86
CA GLY A 107 9.77 13.67 8.81
C GLY A 107 8.34 13.50 9.32
N ILE A 108 7.36 14.03 8.58
CA ILE A 108 5.94 13.84 8.91
C ILE A 108 5.53 12.44 8.43
N ASN A 109 5.19 11.55 9.36
CA ASN A 109 4.71 10.21 9.01
C ASN A 109 3.26 10.03 9.44
N SER A 110 2.39 9.57 8.54
CA SER A 110 0.98 9.30 8.82
C SER A 110 0.62 7.87 8.44
N ALA A 111 -0.14 7.21 9.31
CA ALA A 111 -0.76 5.92 9.09
C ALA A 111 -2.24 6.01 9.49
N LEU A 112 -3.13 5.72 8.55
CA LEU A 112 -4.58 5.68 8.77
C LEU A 112 -5.08 4.26 8.54
N ILE A 113 -5.80 3.72 9.52
CA ILE A 113 -6.48 2.43 9.38
C ILE A 113 -7.97 2.69 9.26
N VAL A 114 -8.59 2.17 8.22
CA VAL A 114 -10.05 2.17 8.03
C VAL A 114 -10.56 0.74 8.01
N LYS A 115 -11.75 0.54 8.56
CA LYS A 115 -12.45 -0.74 8.55
C LYS A 115 -13.80 -0.58 7.89
N LYS A 116 -14.20 -1.57 7.09
CA LYS A 116 -15.55 -1.68 6.52
C LYS A 116 -16.56 -1.59 7.67
N TYR A 117 -17.50 -0.66 7.55
CA TYR A 117 -18.55 -0.48 8.55
C TYR A 117 -19.44 -1.73 8.62
N GLN A 118 -19.80 -2.11 9.84
CA GLN A 118 -20.74 -3.18 10.16
C GLN A 118 -21.72 -2.59 11.18
N GLU A 119 -23.02 -2.70 10.91
CA GLU A 119 -24.09 -2.27 11.81
C GLU A 119 -24.13 -3.09 13.12
#